data_AF-A0A8X6FX10-F1
#
_entry.id   AF-A0A8X6FX10-F1
#
_cell.length_a   1.000
_cell.length_b   1.000
_cell.length_c   1.000
_cell.angle_alpha   90.00
_cell.angle_beta   90.00
_cell.angle_gamma   90.00
#
_symmetry.space_group_name_H-M   'P 1'
#
loop_
_entity.id
_entity.type
_entity.pdbx_description
1 polymer ?
#
loop_
_entity_poly.entity_id
_entity_poly.type
_entity_poly.pdbx_seq_one_letter_code
_entity_poly.pdbx_strand_id
1 'polypeptide(L)'
;MIKWGLLLFWINERDVTSMPIIQEKAREIFEKLKEQTPGSLYEELEFKATTGWFTKFKRRSGINHVLMHGESASADKEAAEREKYCLKFQEFIETEGYRPRQIFNCDETGLFWKRIPTSRKMRKVFPGINL
;
A
#
# COMPACT_ATOMS: atom_id res chain seq x y z
N MET A 1 13.78 -18.80 4.93
CA MET A 1 13.00 -17.70 5.53
C MET A 1 12.65 -16.73 4.42
N ILE A 2 11.40 -16.73 3.93
CA ILE A 2 10.97 -15.91 2.80
C ILE A 2 11.15 -14.43 3.19
N LYS A 3 12.09 -13.75 2.53
CA LYS A 3 12.40 -12.35 2.81
C LYS A 3 11.30 -11.46 2.24
N TRP A 4 10.30 -11.12 3.05
CA TRP A 4 9.34 -10.05 2.76
C TRP A 4 9.99 -8.64 2.74
N GLY A 5 11.32 -8.55 2.60
CA GLY A 5 12.07 -7.30 2.54
C GLY A 5 11.73 -6.50 1.28
N LEU A 6 11.47 -7.15 0.15
CA LEU A 6 11.02 -6.48 -1.08
C LEU A 6 9.67 -5.78 -0.88
N LEU A 7 8.74 -6.46 -0.21
CA LEU A 7 7.44 -5.89 0.10
C LEU A 7 7.56 -4.73 1.10
N LEU A 8 8.40 -4.88 2.13
CA LEU A 8 8.63 -3.81 3.11
C LEU A 8 9.28 -2.58 2.47
N PHE A 9 10.29 -2.77 1.62
CA PHE A 9 10.91 -1.69 0.85
C PHE A 9 9.88 -0.95 0.01
N TRP A 10 9.07 -1.69 -0.75
CA TRP A 10 7.99 -1.14 -1.56
C TRP A 10 6.93 -0.37 -0.76
N ILE A 11 6.61 -0.83 0.46
CA ILE A 11 5.70 -0.09 1.36
C ILE A 11 6.36 1.20 1.86
N ASN A 12 7.64 1.18 2.22
CA ASN A 12 8.34 2.35 2.77
C ASN A 12 8.56 3.47 1.73
N GLU A 13 8.58 3.16 0.44
CA GLU A 13 8.61 4.17 -0.64
C GLU A 13 7.26 4.89 -0.82
N ARG A 14 6.19 4.44 -0.16
CA ARG A 14 4.84 4.99 -0.29
C ARG A 14 4.37 5.60 1.01
N ASP A 15 3.88 6.84 0.95
CA ASP A 15 3.37 7.55 2.13
C ASP A 15 2.10 6.89 2.72
N VAL A 16 1.27 6.32 1.86
CA VAL A 16 -0.03 5.75 2.24
C VAL A 16 -0.32 4.50 1.40
N THR A 17 -0.66 3.38 2.05
CA THR A 17 -1.12 2.15 1.40
C THR A 17 -2.23 1.50 2.21
N SER A 18 -3.15 0.80 1.53
CA SER A 18 -4.27 0.07 2.15
C SER A 18 -3.99 -1.43 2.23
N MET A 19 -4.69 -2.13 3.13
CA MET A 19 -4.53 -3.59 3.29
C MET A 19 -4.73 -4.37 1.97
N PRO A 20 -5.79 -4.14 1.17
CA PRO A 20 -5.98 -4.87 -0.09
C PRO A 20 -4.82 -4.69 -1.06
N ILE A 21 -4.30 -3.46 -1.18
CA ILE A 21 -3.17 -3.13 -2.04
C ILE A 21 -1.90 -3.88 -1.61
N ILE A 22 -1.65 -3.96 -0.30
CA ILE A 22 -0.49 -4.70 0.23
C ILE A 22 -0.63 -6.21 -0.01
N GLN A 23 -1.84 -6.76 0.15
CA GLN A 23 -2.11 -8.18 -0.12
C GLN A 23 -1.95 -8.52 -1.60
N GLU A 24 -2.40 -7.66 -2.51
CA GLU A 24 -2.19 -7.80 -3.94
C GLU A 24 -0.70 -7.75 -4.29
N LYS A 25 0.03 -6.76 -3.78
CA LYS A 25 1.47 -6.65 -4.05
C LYS A 25 2.26 -7.84 -3.51
N ALA A 26 1.86 -8.38 -2.37
CA ALA A 26 2.47 -9.57 -1.80
C ALA A 26 2.27 -10.81 -2.69
N ARG A 27 1.09 -10.94 -3.34
CA ARG A 27 0.84 -11.99 -4.34
C ARG A 27 1.70 -11.81 -5.59
N GLU A 28 1.79 -10.60 -6.13
CA GLU A 28 2.62 -10.31 -7.30
C GLU A 28 4.10 -10.65 -7.05
N ILE A 29 4.63 -10.29 -5.87
CA ILE A 29 6.01 -10.64 -5.50
C ILE A 29 6.17 -12.17 -5.38
N PHE A 30 5.17 -12.86 -4.84
CA PHE A 30 5.21 -14.31 -4.70
C PHE A 30 5.22 -15.02 -6.06
N GLU A 31 4.36 -14.62 -7.00
CA GLU A 31 4.34 -15.19 -8.36
C GLU A 31 5.66 -14.94 -9.09
N LYS A 32 6.22 -13.74 -8.99
CA LYS A 32 7.55 -13.44 -9.58
C LYS A 32 8.66 -14.32 -9.02
N LEU A 33 8.63 -14.62 -7.73
CA LEU A 33 9.63 -15.50 -7.11
C LEU A 33 9.47 -16.96 -7.57
N LYS A 34 8.24 -17.40 -7.82
CA LYS A 34 7.92 -18.71 -8.37
C LYS A 34 8.48 -18.86 -9.79
N GLU A 35 8.24 -17.88 -10.66
CA GLU A 35 8.77 -17.86 -12.02
C GLU A 35 10.31 -17.84 -12.07
N GLN A 36 10.95 -17.09 -11.16
CA GLN A 36 12.41 -16.94 -11.13
C GLN A 36 13.14 -18.15 -10.53
N THR A 37 12.43 -19.09 -9.90
CA THR A 37 13.04 -20.25 -9.25
C THR A 37 12.33 -21.55 -9.63
N PRO A 38 12.45 -22.01 -10.90
CA PRO A 38 11.88 -23.28 -11.33
C PRO A 38 12.48 -24.45 -10.54
N GLY A 39 11.65 -25.43 -10.14
CA GLY A 39 12.06 -26.57 -9.31
C GLY A 39 12.23 -26.26 -7.82
N SER A 40 11.80 -25.09 -7.36
CA SER A 40 11.83 -24.72 -5.94
C SER A 40 10.58 -25.17 -5.19
N LEU A 41 10.67 -25.25 -3.86
CA LEU A 41 9.52 -25.48 -2.97
C LEU A 41 8.36 -24.48 -3.18
N TYR A 42 8.58 -23.36 -3.86
CA TYR A 42 7.57 -22.34 -4.14
C TYR A 42 6.67 -22.68 -5.33
N GLU A 43 7.07 -23.64 -6.17
CA GLU A 43 6.32 -23.98 -7.39
C GLU A 43 4.96 -24.64 -7.06
N GLU A 44 4.91 -25.43 -6.00
CA GLU A 44 3.69 -26.08 -5.52
C GLU A 44 2.93 -25.27 -4.47
N LEU A 45 3.51 -24.17 -3.97
CA LEU A 45 2.91 -23.36 -2.91
C LEU A 45 1.93 -22.33 -3.49
N GLU A 46 0.73 -22.28 -2.92
CA GLU A 46 -0.25 -21.23 -3.17
C GLU A 46 -0.19 -20.17 -2.05
N PHE A 47 0.08 -18.91 -2.40
CA PHE A 47 0.09 -17.82 -1.43
C PHE A 47 -1.18 -16.97 -1.51
N LYS A 48 -2.07 -17.15 -0.52
CA LYS A 48 -3.39 -16.49 -0.48
C LYS A 48 -3.39 -15.06 0.08
N ALA A 49 -2.26 -14.54 0.54
CA ALA A 49 -2.14 -13.22 1.18
C ALA A 49 -3.28 -12.88 2.16
N THR A 50 -3.66 -13.81 3.04
CA THR A 50 -4.85 -13.67 3.90
C THR A 50 -4.74 -12.49 4.88
N THR A 51 -5.88 -12.06 5.43
CA THR A 51 -5.91 -11.02 6.48
C THR A 51 -5.06 -11.40 7.69
N GLY A 52 -5.10 -12.66 8.10
CA GLY A 52 -4.27 -13.19 9.18
C GLY A 52 -2.76 -13.15 8.85
N TRP A 53 -2.39 -13.37 7.59
CA TRP A 53 -1.00 -13.17 7.15
C TRP A 53 -0.60 -11.70 7.25
N PHE A 54 -1.44 -10.79 6.76
CA PHE A 54 -1.17 -9.35 6.80
C PHE A 54 -0.98 -8.85 8.23
N THR A 55 -1.83 -9.25 9.17
CA THR A 55 -1.70 -8.90 10.59
C THR A 55 -0.37 -9.38 11.18
N LYS A 56 0.06 -10.61 10.84
CA LYS A 56 1.36 -11.14 11.27
C LYS A 56 2.53 -10.40 10.62
N PHE A 57 2.41 -10.06 9.33
CA PHE A 57 3.41 -9.29 8.59
C PHE A 57 3.58 -7.90 9.22
N LYS A 58 2.49 -7.14 9.39
CA LYS A 58 2.46 -5.81 10.01
C LYS A 58 3.14 -5.80 11.38
N ARG A 59 2.82 -6.79 12.23
CA ARG A 59 3.43 -6.94 13.56
C ARG A 59 4.94 -7.21 13.49
N ARG A 60 5.41 -7.98 12.50
CA ARG A 60 6.83 -8.31 12.33
C ARG A 60 7.64 -7.17 11.70
N SER A 61 7.03 -6.40 10.82
CA SER A 61 7.69 -5.29 10.12
C SER A 61 7.66 -3.98 10.89
N GLY A 62 6.83 -3.84 11.92
CA GLY A 62 6.70 -2.61 12.70
C GLY A 62 5.97 -1.49 11.95
N ILE A 63 5.21 -1.83 10.90
CA ILE A 63 4.42 -0.86 10.15
C ILE A 63 3.25 -0.39 11.02
N ASN A 64 3.31 0.85 11.49
CA ASN A 64 2.30 1.44 12.37
C ASN A 64 1.16 2.15 11.61
N HIS A 65 1.42 2.60 10.38
CA HIS A 65 0.45 3.33 9.55
C HIS A 65 0.17 2.53 8.27
N VAL A 66 -1.00 1.89 8.23
CA VAL A 66 -1.63 1.37 7.01
C VAL A 66 -3.07 1.83 7.13
N LEU A 67 -3.63 2.43 6.08
CA LEU A 67 -5.07 2.70 6.03
C LEU A 67 -5.79 1.36 6.04
N MET A 68 -6.29 0.99 7.21
CA MET A 68 -6.97 -0.30 7.38
C MET A 68 -8.30 -0.29 6.64
N HIS A 69 -8.96 0.85 6.56
CA HIS A 69 -10.22 1.08 5.84
C HIS A 69 -10.18 2.48 5.23
N GLY A 70 -10.33 2.57 3.92
CA GLY A 70 -10.52 3.82 3.19
C GLY A 70 -11.91 3.87 2.57
N GLU A 71 -12.22 2.98 1.63
CA GLU A 71 -13.37 3.25 0.76
C GLU A 71 -14.22 2.06 0.36
N SER A 72 -13.67 0.83 0.29
CA SER A 72 -14.45 -0.30 -0.23
C SER A 72 -15.63 -0.72 0.66
N ALA A 73 -15.68 -0.26 1.91
CA ALA A 73 -16.77 -0.53 2.84
C ALA A 73 -17.88 0.55 2.81
N SER A 74 -17.59 1.76 2.34
CA SER A 74 -18.57 2.86 2.19
C SER A 74 -19.08 3.04 0.77
N ALA A 75 -18.36 2.51 -0.24
CA ALA A 75 -18.77 2.59 -1.62
C ALA A 75 -20.04 1.77 -1.89
N ASP A 76 -21.13 2.44 -2.26
CA ASP A 76 -22.36 1.81 -2.71
C ASP A 76 -22.19 1.32 -4.16
N LYS A 77 -21.74 0.06 -4.27
CA LYS A 77 -21.56 -0.62 -5.55
C LYS A 77 -22.87 -0.74 -6.32
N GLU A 78 -23.99 -0.90 -5.63
CA GLU A 78 -25.29 -1.06 -6.29
C GLU A 78 -25.75 0.27 -6.88
N ALA A 79 -25.53 1.39 -6.20
CA ALA A 79 -25.79 2.72 -6.77
C ALA A 79 -24.91 2.98 -8.00
N ALA A 80 -23.61 2.67 -7.93
CA ALA A 80 -22.70 2.84 -9.05
C ALA A 80 -23.13 2.05 -10.30
N GLU A 81 -23.59 0.81 -10.12
CA GLU A 81 -24.13 -0.03 -11.20
C GLU A 81 -25.49 0.49 -11.71
N ARG A 82 -26.42 0.84 -10.80
CA ARG A 82 -27.74 1.41 -11.18
C ARG A 82 -27.61 2.68 -12.00
N GLU A 83 -26.69 3.56 -11.63
CA GLU A 83 -26.48 4.84 -12.31
C GLU A 83 -25.59 4.74 -13.56
N LYS A 84 -25.12 3.52 -13.87
CA LYS A 84 -24.16 3.24 -14.95
C LYS A 84 -22.94 4.15 -14.86
N TYR A 85 -22.48 4.42 -13.64
CA TYR A 85 -21.43 5.38 -13.37
C TYR A 85 -20.15 5.03 -14.13
N CYS A 86 -19.76 3.74 -14.14
CA CYS A 86 -18.59 3.25 -14.87
C CYS A 86 -18.65 3.55 -16.38
N LEU A 87 -19.82 3.37 -17.01
CA LEU A 87 -20.02 3.65 -18.44
C LEU A 87 -19.93 5.14 -18.74
N LYS A 88 -20.59 5.98 -17.93
CA LYS A 88 -20.55 7.44 -18.07
C LYS A 88 -19.14 8.00 -17.85
N PHE A 89 -18.42 7.45 -16.89
CA PHE A 89 -17.05 7.86 -16.60
C PHE A 89 -16.09 7.46 -17.74
N GLN A 90 -16.28 6.28 -18.32
CA GLN A 90 -15.52 5.85 -19.50
C GLN A 90 -15.79 6.76 -20.71
N GLU A 91 -17.06 7.04 -21.00
CA GLU A 91 -17.46 7.97 -22.08
C GLU A 91 -16.86 9.37 -21.87
N PHE A 92 -16.84 9.85 -20.63
CA PHE A 92 -16.22 11.13 -20.26
C PHE A 92 -14.70 11.12 -20.52
N ILE A 93 -13.99 10.06 -20.13
CA ILE A 93 -12.55 9.91 -20.39
C ILE A 93 -12.26 9.94 -21.89
N GLU A 94 -13.06 9.22 -22.69
CA GLU A 94 -12.92 9.15 -24.14
C GLU A 94 -13.21 10.49 -24.81
N THR A 95 -14.28 11.17 -24.40
CA THR A 95 -14.69 12.48 -24.94
C THR A 95 -13.66 13.57 -24.67
N GLU A 96 -13.13 13.61 -23.46
CA GLU A 96 -12.14 14.61 -23.03
C GLU A 96 -10.69 14.21 -23.40
N GLY A 97 -10.50 13.00 -23.96
CA GLY A 97 -9.21 12.52 -24.42
C GLY A 97 -8.18 12.26 -23.30
N TYR A 98 -8.64 12.00 -22.07
CA TYR A 98 -7.74 11.74 -20.94
C TYR A 98 -7.00 10.41 -21.12
N ARG A 99 -5.68 10.44 -20.97
CA ARG A 99 -4.87 9.21 -20.93
C ARG A 99 -4.96 8.59 -19.53
N PRO A 100 -4.84 7.26 -19.38
CA PRO A 100 -4.83 6.61 -18.07
C PRO A 100 -3.82 7.20 -17.06
N ARG A 101 -2.70 7.74 -17.55
CA ARG A 101 -1.66 8.40 -16.72
C ARG A 101 -2.08 9.76 -16.15
N GLN A 102 -3.16 10.34 -16.65
CA GLN A 102 -3.69 11.66 -16.25
C GLN A 102 -4.87 11.55 -15.28
N ILE A 103 -5.35 10.33 -15.02
CA ILE A 103 -6.47 10.07 -14.14
C ILE A 103 -5.89 9.81 -12.74
N PHE A 104 -6.10 10.74 -11.82
CA PHE A 104 -5.65 10.64 -10.44
C PHE A 104 -6.86 10.52 -9.51
N ASN A 105 -6.79 9.63 -8.52
CA ASN A 105 -7.75 9.62 -7.43
C ASN A 105 -7.41 10.77 -6.46
N CYS A 106 -8.36 11.66 -6.21
CA CYS A 106 -8.22 12.82 -5.31
C CYS A 106 -9.07 12.67 -4.03
N ASP A 107 -9.51 11.46 -3.67
CA ASP A 107 -10.41 11.28 -2.52
C ASP A 107 -9.74 11.60 -1.17
N GLU A 108 -8.43 11.38 -1.01
CA GLU A 108 -7.72 11.68 0.22
C GLU A 108 -6.90 12.97 0.12
N THR A 109 -7.56 14.13 0.08
CA THR A 109 -6.89 15.40 0.42
C THR A 109 -6.75 15.53 1.94
N GLY A 110 -5.79 14.79 2.51
CA GLY A 110 -5.30 15.05 3.86
C GLY A 110 -4.69 16.45 3.92
N LEU A 111 -5.41 17.40 4.51
CA LEU A 111 -4.95 18.78 4.71
C LEU A 111 -3.78 18.82 5.70
N PHE A 112 -2.55 18.52 5.23
CA PHE A 112 -1.34 18.59 6.05
C PHE A 112 -0.82 20.03 6.17
N TRP A 113 -1.63 20.97 6.67
CA TRP A 113 -1.12 22.35 6.88
C TRP A 113 -0.38 22.57 8.21
N LYS A 114 -0.24 21.58 9.10
CA LYS A 114 0.51 21.81 10.36
C LYS A 114 0.96 20.54 11.07
N ARG A 115 1.78 19.69 10.45
CA ARG A 115 2.46 18.61 11.19
C ARG A 115 3.69 19.20 11.88
N ILE A 116 3.55 19.58 13.15
CA ILE A 116 4.68 19.94 14.02
C ILE A 116 5.60 18.70 14.11
N PRO A 117 6.92 18.82 13.85
CA PRO A 117 7.82 17.69 14.01
C PRO A 117 7.79 17.23 15.47
N THR A 118 7.24 16.04 15.71
CA THR A 118 7.25 15.44 17.04
C THR A 118 8.69 15.11 17.39
N SER A 119 9.29 15.95 18.23
CA SER A 119 10.65 15.77 18.72
C SER A 119 10.84 14.36 19.29
N ARG A 120 11.67 13.55 18.62
CA ARG A 120 12.28 12.37 19.24
C ARG A 120 13.79 12.51 19.17
N LYS A 121 14.30 13.05 20.28
CA LYS A 121 15.67 12.95 20.80
C LYS A 121 16.77 13.37 19.84
N MET A 122 17.06 14.68 19.82
CA MET A 122 18.43 15.12 19.68
C MET A 122 19.27 14.43 20.77
N ARG A 123 20.19 13.55 20.37
CA ARG A 123 21.29 13.14 21.22
C ARG A 123 22.07 14.42 21.54
N LYS A 124 22.01 14.89 22.78
CA LYS A 124 23.02 15.83 23.28
C LYS A 124 24.35 15.06 23.29
N VAL A 125 25.15 15.25 22.25
CA VAL A 125 26.59 15.06 22.37
C VAL A 125 27.04 16.14 23.35
N PHE A 126 27.61 15.75 24.50
CA PHE A 126 28.32 16.68 25.37
C PHE A 126 29.79 16.69 24.95
N PRO A 127 30.31 17.77 24.36
CA PRO A 127 31.75 17.95 24.22
C PRO A 127 32.29 18.69 25.45
N GLY A 128 33.36 18.16 26.05
CA GLY A 128 34.22 18.91 26.97
C GLY A 128 34.24 18.40 28.42
N ILE A 129 35.00 17.34 28.65
CA ILE A 129 35.66 17.11 29.95
C ILE A 129 37.11 17.56 29.74
N ASN A 130 37.54 18.61 30.43
CA ASN A 130 38.95 18.89 30.68
C ASN A 130 39.12 18.94 32.20
N LEU A 131 40.11 18.19 32.69
CA LEU A 131 40.64 18.27 34.06
C LEU A 131 41.32 19.62 34.29
#